data_AF-A0A4Q9VYB3-F1
#
_entry.id   AF-A0A4Q9VYB3-F1
#
_cell.length_a   1.000
_cell.length_b   1.000
_cell.length_c   1.000
_cell.angle_alpha   90.00
_cell.angle_beta   90.00
_cell.angle_gamma   90.00
#
_symmetry.space_group_name_H-M   'P 1'
#
loop_
_entity.id
_entity.type
_entity.pdbx_description
1 polymer ?
#
loop_
_entity_poly.entity_id
_entity_poly.type
_entity_poly.pdbx_seq_one_letter_code
_entity_poly.pdbx_strand_id
1 'polypeptide(L)'
;GQSFPKISKNVDAISSMIYPSHWSNGDFGLQAPDTEPYKTVNRYIQKENSLLDTLGKDKPISRPWIQDFTASYLGAGNYIDYDTKAISEEVQALKDNGVNEFLLWNAGNDYTVGVNYNPKKGNAKE
;
A
#
# COMPACT_ATOMS: atom_id res chain seq x y z
N GLY A 1 -16.90 10.34 8.67
CA GLY A 1 -15.79 9.93 7.78
C GLY A 1 -14.49 10.56 8.24
N GLN A 2 -13.38 10.21 7.61
CA GLN A 2 -12.04 10.78 7.88
C GLN A 2 -11.59 11.66 6.71
N SER A 3 -10.71 12.63 6.96
CA SER A 3 -10.16 13.51 5.92
C SER A 3 -8.64 13.46 5.96
N PHE A 4 -8.04 12.76 4.99
CA PHE A 4 -6.60 12.60 4.89
C PHE A 4 -5.85 13.97 4.96
N PRO A 5 -6.17 14.99 4.14
CA PRO A 5 -5.45 16.27 4.18
C PRO A 5 -5.56 17.01 5.51
N LYS A 6 -6.67 16.86 6.24
CA LYS A 6 -6.85 17.49 7.56
C LYS A 6 -6.05 16.76 8.62
N ILE A 7 -6.03 15.43 8.59
CA ILE A 7 -5.25 14.62 9.54
C ILE A 7 -3.75 14.84 9.31
N SER A 8 -3.28 14.82 8.05
CA SER A 8 -1.86 14.98 7.71
C SER A 8 -1.23 16.26 8.26
N LYS A 9 -2.01 17.33 8.48
CA LYS A 9 -1.50 18.60 9.03
C LYS A 9 -1.27 18.58 10.55
N ASN A 10 -1.62 17.50 11.23
CA ASN A 10 -1.69 17.45 12.70
C ASN A 10 -0.99 16.22 13.30
N VAL A 11 -0.21 15.48 12.52
CA VAL A 11 0.45 14.25 12.96
C VAL A 11 1.88 14.21 12.45
N ASP A 12 2.76 13.52 13.19
CA ASP A 12 4.15 13.30 12.76
C ASP A 12 4.26 12.15 11.74
N ALA A 13 3.35 11.19 11.81
CA ALA A 13 3.25 10.07 10.90
C ALA A 13 1.79 9.76 10.57
N ILE A 14 1.53 9.30 9.35
CA ILE A 14 0.21 8.91 8.90
C ILE A 14 0.22 7.46 8.39
N SER A 15 -0.74 6.67 8.86
CA SER A 15 -0.84 5.24 8.58
C SER A 15 -2.12 4.90 7.85
N SER A 16 -2.15 5.24 6.56
CA SER A 16 -3.19 4.85 5.63
C SER A 16 -3.32 3.33 5.54
N MET A 17 -4.55 2.81 5.47
CA MET A 17 -4.80 1.39 5.19
C MET A 17 -4.92 1.22 3.68
N ILE A 18 -3.86 0.72 3.04
CA ILE A 18 -3.72 0.72 1.57
C ILE A 18 -3.88 -0.65 0.93
N TYR A 19 -4.50 -1.59 1.67
CA TYR A 19 -4.68 -2.97 1.27
C TYR A 19 -5.28 -3.07 -0.14
N PRO A 20 -4.65 -3.80 -1.07
CA PRO A 20 -5.20 -3.98 -2.40
C PRO A 20 -6.66 -4.50 -2.39
N SER A 21 -7.02 -5.34 -1.41
CA SER A 21 -8.37 -5.87 -1.22
C SER A 21 -9.44 -4.85 -0.79
N HIS A 22 -9.06 -3.64 -0.38
CA HIS A 22 -10.00 -2.61 0.09
C HIS A 22 -10.52 -1.71 -1.04
N TRP A 23 -10.02 -1.88 -2.26
CA TRP A 23 -10.37 -1.06 -3.41
C TRP A 23 -11.34 -1.78 -4.33
N SER A 24 -12.24 -1.01 -4.94
CA SER A 24 -13.24 -1.54 -5.87
C SER A 24 -12.65 -1.80 -7.24
N ASN A 25 -13.28 -2.70 -8.00
CA ASN A 25 -12.94 -2.91 -9.41
C ASN A 25 -13.01 -1.58 -10.19
N GLY A 26 -11.95 -1.27 -10.94
CA GLY A 26 -11.77 -0.01 -11.65
C GLY A 26 -11.00 1.06 -10.87
N ASP A 27 -10.82 0.92 -9.55
CA ASP A 27 -10.01 1.86 -8.78
C ASP A 27 -8.57 1.87 -9.28
N PHE A 28 -7.97 3.05 -9.27
CA PHE A 28 -6.65 3.33 -9.86
C PHE A 28 -6.52 2.90 -11.32
N GLY A 29 -7.61 2.65 -12.06
CA GLY A 29 -7.57 2.11 -13.42
C GLY A 29 -7.14 0.64 -13.48
N LEU A 30 -7.36 -0.13 -12.41
CA LEU A 30 -7.09 -1.56 -12.33
C LEU A 30 -8.41 -2.33 -12.34
N GLN A 31 -8.50 -3.40 -13.14
CA GLN A 31 -9.73 -4.19 -13.21
C GLN A 31 -10.06 -4.85 -11.86
N ALA A 32 -9.06 -5.41 -11.20
CA ALA A 32 -9.15 -6.00 -9.87
C ALA A 32 -7.89 -5.64 -9.06
N PRO A 33 -7.93 -4.59 -8.23
CA PRO A 33 -6.75 -4.07 -7.52
C PRO A 33 -5.99 -5.12 -6.70
N ASP A 34 -6.71 -6.05 -6.07
CA ASP A 34 -6.11 -7.12 -5.25
C ASP A 34 -5.27 -8.12 -6.04
N THR A 35 -5.47 -8.20 -7.36
CA THR A 35 -4.66 -9.06 -8.25
C THR A 35 -3.36 -8.40 -8.71
N GLU A 36 -3.18 -7.10 -8.43
CA GLU A 36 -2.04 -6.29 -8.90
C GLU A 36 -1.39 -5.49 -7.73
N PRO A 37 -0.82 -6.17 -6.70
CA PRO A 37 -0.38 -5.52 -5.46
C PRO A 37 0.57 -4.35 -5.67
N TYR A 38 1.61 -4.54 -6.51
CA TYR A 38 2.56 -3.47 -6.83
C TYR A 38 1.84 -2.23 -7.40
N LYS A 39 0.99 -2.43 -8.42
CA LYS A 39 0.35 -1.29 -9.12
C LYS A 39 -0.62 -0.56 -8.21
N THR A 40 -1.39 -1.29 -7.41
CA THR A 40 -2.34 -0.69 -6.46
C THR A 40 -1.62 0.18 -5.44
N VAL A 41 -0.58 -0.36 -4.78
CA VAL A 41 0.22 0.40 -3.80
C VAL A 41 0.96 1.56 -4.46
N ASN A 42 1.59 1.34 -5.61
CA ASN A 42 2.33 2.37 -6.34
C ASN A 42 1.44 3.57 -6.70
N ARG A 43 0.26 3.31 -7.30
CA ARG A 43 -0.68 4.37 -7.70
C ARG A 43 -1.27 5.10 -6.51
N TYR A 44 -1.54 4.40 -5.41
CA TYR A 44 -1.95 5.04 -4.16
C TYR A 44 -0.86 5.99 -3.64
N ILE A 45 0.37 5.50 -3.51
CA ILE A 45 1.47 6.25 -2.90
C ILE A 45 1.90 7.44 -3.75
N GLN A 46 1.86 7.35 -5.08
CA GLN A 46 2.07 8.51 -5.94
C GLN A 46 1.05 9.63 -5.66
N LYS A 47 -0.23 9.27 -5.45
CA LYS A 47 -1.29 10.21 -5.11
C LYS A 47 -1.14 10.76 -3.68
N GLU A 48 -0.77 9.91 -2.73
CA GLU A 48 -0.48 10.30 -1.35
C GLU A 48 0.70 11.29 -1.30
N ASN A 49 1.83 10.93 -1.91
CA ASN A 49 3.02 11.79 -1.99
C ASN A 49 2.70 13.14 -2.63
N SER A 50 1.98 13.15 -3.75
CA SER A 50 1.56 14.39 -4.42
C SER A 50 0.75 15.30 -3.48
N LEU A 51 -0.07 14.72 -2.60
CA LEU A 51 -0.86 15.46 -1.62
C LEU A 51 0.02 15.94 -0.46
N LEU A 52 0.84 15.06 0.10
CA LEU A 52 1.74 15.37 1.21
C LEU A 52 2.79 16.42 0.83
N ASP A 53 3.27 16.42 -0.40
CA ASP A 53 4.24 17.39 -0.91
C ASP A 53 3.68 18.84 -0.89
N THR A 54 2.35 19.00 -0.93
CA THR A 54 1.71 20.33 -0.74
C THR A 54 1.89 20.91 0.66
N LEU A 55 2.26 20.08 1.65
CA LEU A 55 2.55 20.48 3.03
C LEU A 55 4.04 20.84 3.23
N GLY A 56 4.88 20.65 2.21
CA GLY A 56 6.30 20.97 2.27
C GLY A 56 7.03 20.26 3.41
N LYS A 57 7.71 21.03 4.25
CA LYS A 57 8.48 20.52 5.40
C LYS A 57 7.60 20.00 6.54
N ASP A 58 6.33 20.40 6.59
CA ASP A 58 5.39 20.04 7.65
C ASP A 58 4.63 18.75 7.31
N LYS A 59 5.04 18.03 6.24
CA LYS A 59 4.42 16.78 5.86
C LYS A 59 4.77 15.66 6.86
N PRO A 60 3.79 14.82 7.24
CA PRO A 60 4.02 13.66 8.08
C PRO A 60 4.86 12.61 7.34
N ILE A 61 5.48 11.72 8.11
CA ILE A 61 6.04 10.47 7.61
C ILE A 61 4.90 9.59 7.11
N SER A 62 4.97 9.13 5.86
CA SER A 62 4.09 8.07 5.36
C SER A 62 4.55 6.73 5.96
N ARG A 63 3.67 6.07 6.72
CA ARG A 63 3.86 4.74 7.31
C ARG A 63 2.60 3.91 7.14
N PRO A 64 2.25 3.50 5.91
CA PRO A 64 0.98 2.85 5.63
C PRO A 64 0.95 1.42 6.20
N TRP A 65 -0.27 0.91 6.38
CA TRP A 65 -0.54 -0.50 6.61
C TRP A 65 -0.65 -1.24 5.27
N ILE A 66 0.08 -2.35 5.12
CA ILE A 66 0.06 -3.25 3.95
C ILE A 66 -0.55 -4.62 4.29
N GLN A 67 -1.04 -5.32 3.26
CA GLN A 67 -1.81 -6.56 3.38
C GLN A 67 -0.89 -7.79 3.50
N ASP A 68 -1.24 -8.75 4.34
CA ASP A 68 -0.60 -10.07 4.40
C ASP A 68 -1.64 -11.18 4.59
N PHE A 69 -2.75 -11.09 3.84
CA PHE A 69 -3.81 -12.09 3.87
C PHE A 69 -4.49 -12.22 2.51
N THR A 70 -5.07 -13.39 2.26
CA THR A 70 -5.83 -13.67 1.03
C THR A 70 -7.28 -13.22 1.19
N ALA A 71 -7.72 -12.27 0.37
CA ALA A 71 -9.06 -11.70 0.41
C ALA A 71 -10.09 -12.51 -0.40
N SER A 72 -10.24 -13.80 -0.10
CA SER A 72 -11.09 -14.73 -0.87
C SER A 72 -12.56 -14.32 -0.96
N TYR A 73 -13.03 -13.47 -0.05
CA TYR A 73 -14.37 -12.88 -0.06
C TYR A 73 -14.65 -11.95 -1.25
N LEU A 74 -13.62 -11.52 -2.00
CA LEU A 74 -13.78 -10.73 -3.23
C LEU A 74 -14.32 -11.53 -4.42
N GLY A 75 -14.38 -12.86 -4.30
CA GLY A 75 -14.86 -13.75 -5.36
C GLY A 75 -13.80 -14.05 -6.41
N ALA A 76 -13.93 -15.23 -7.04
CA ALA A 76 -12.94 -15.75 -7.97
C ALA A 76 -12.66 -14.77 -9.12
N GLY A 77 -11.37 -14.55 -9.40
CA GLY A 77 -10.89 -13.62 -10.42
C GLY A 77 -10.70 -12.18 -9.94
N ASN A 78 -11.11 -11.84 -8.71
CA ASN A 78 -10.88 -10.51 -8.13
C ASN A 78 -9.80 -10.49 -7.03
N TYR A 79 -9.21 -11.64 -6.70
CA TYR A 79 -8.13 -11.78 -5.73
C TYR A 79 -7.09 -12.80 -6.21
N ILE A 80 -5.91 -12.79 -5.60
CA ILE A 80 -4.88 -13.81 -5.74
C ILE A 80 -4.57 -14.42 -4.37
N ASP A 81 -3.99 -15.62 -4.35
CA ASP A 81 -3.35 -16.13 -3.13
C ASP A 81 -2.23 -15.16 -2.75
N TYR A 82 -2.35 -14.61 -1.55
CA TYR A 82 -1.48 -13.53 -1.09
C TYR A 82 -0.22 -14.12 -0.46
N ASP A 83 0.76 -14.39 -1.33
CA ASP A 83 1.99 -15.10 -1.00
C ASP A 83 3.19 -14.14 -0.81
N THR A 84 4.38 -14.73 -0.67
CA THR A 84 5.64 -13.99 -0.53
C THR A 84 5.85 -12.97 -1.65
N LYS A 85 5.42 -13.27 -2.88
CA LYS A 85 5.58 -12.39 -4.04
C LYS A 85 4.63 -11.20 -3.93
N ALA A 86 3.37 -11.41 -3.58
CA ALA A 86 2.38 -10.33 -3.44
C ALA A 86 2.84 -9.28 -2.42
N ILE A 87 3.32 -9.71 -1.26
CA ILE A 87 3.78 -8.80 -0.19
C ILE A 87 5.10 -8.12 -0.59
N SER A 88 6.03 -8.85 -1.22
CA SER A 88 7.27 -8.25 -1.72
C SER A 88 7.00 -7.18 -2.78
N GLU A 89 5.94 -7.34 -3.57
CA GLU A 89 5.49 -6.37 -4.57
C GLU A 89 4.94 -5.08 -3.92
N GLU A 90 4.16 -5.18 -2.83
CA GLU A 90 3.75 -4.00 -2.06
C GLU A 90 4.95 -3.25 -1.47
N VAL A 91 5.87 -3.99 -0.83
CA VAL A 91 7.08 -3.39 -0.22
C VAL A 91 7.96 -2.75 -1.29
N GLN A 92 8.12 -3.38 -2.45
CA GLN A 92 8.86 -2.79 -3.57
C GLN A 92 8.20 -1.50 -4.06
N ALA A 93 6.87 -1.48 -4.20
CA ALA A 93 6.13 -0.28 -4.61
C ALA A 93 6.32 0.88 -3.61
N LEU A 94 6.28 0.60 -2.31
CA LEU A 94 6.61 1.58 -1.28
C LEU A 94 8.05 2.11 -1.44
N LYS A 95 9.01 1.20 -1.57
CA LYS A 95 10.44 1.53 -1.69
C LYS A 95 10.74 2.38 -2.92
N ASP A 96 10.17 2.03 -4.06
CA ASP A 96 10.33 2.74 -5.32
C ASP A 96 9.80 4.19 -5.23
N ASN A 97 8.75 4.41 -4.44
CA ASN A 97 8.19 5.73 -4.15
C ASN A 97 8.85 6.45 -2.96
N GLY A 98 9.93 5.90 -2.40
CA GLY A 98 10.68 6.51 -1.30
C GLY A 98 10.03 6.38 0.08
N VAL A 99 9.00 5.54 0.23
CA VAL A 99 8.42 5.18 1.53
C VAL A 99 9.24 4.03 2.12
N ASN A 100 9.80 4.22 3.31
CA ASN A 100 10.71 3.28 3.95
C ASN A 100 10.15 2.67 5.24
N GLU A 101 8.96 3.09 5.65
CA GLU A 101 8.29 2.60 6.86
C GLU A 101 6.91 2.09 6.48
N PHE A 102 6.51 0.98 7.06
CA PHE A 102 5.19 0.39 6.87
C PHE A 102 4.85 -0.50 8.06
N LEU A 103 3.58 -0.86 8.17
CA LEU A 103 3.05 -1.77 9.16
C LEU A 103 2.37 -2.93 8.40
N LEU A 104 2.54 -4.17 8.88
CA LEU A 104 1.99 -5.36 8.23
C LEU A 104 0.74 -5.82 8.98
N TRP A 105 -0.33 -6.14 8.24
CA TRP A 105 -1.59 -6.56 8.85
C TRP A 105 -2.09 -7.91 8.34
N ASN A 106 -2.35 -8.82 9.28
CA ASN A 106 -3.15 -10.02 9.09
C ASN A 106 -3.97 -10.27 10.37
N ALA A 107 -5.31 -10.33 10.25
CA ALA A 107 -6.20 -10.57 11.38
C ALA A 107 -6.02 -11.95 12.04
N GLY A 108 -5.54 -12.94 11.30
CA GLY A 108 -5.18 -14.26 11.80
C GLY A 108 -3.86 -14.30 12.59
N ASN A 109 -3.08 -13.20 12.59
CA ASN A 109 -1.73 -13.14 13.16
C ASN A 109 -0.76 -14.20 12.58
N ASP A 110 -1.06 -14.70 11.39
CA ASP A 110 -0.20 -15.58 10.61
C ASP A 110 0.49 -14.74 9.53
N TYR A 111 1.81 -14.67 9.55
CA TYR A 111 2.55 -13.75 8.70
C TYR A 111 3.44 -14.53 7.73
N THR A 112 3.40 -14.14 6.47
CA THR A 112 4.11 -14.84 5.40
C THR A 112 5.62 -14.76 5.59
N VAL A 113 6.28 -15.91 5.51
CA VAL A 113 7.73 -16.01 5.65
C VAL A 113 8.46 -15.83 4.31
N GLY A 114 9.73 -15.41 4.37
CA GLY A 114 10.59 -15.28 3.19
C GLY A 114 10.39 -14.00 2.37
N VAL A 115 9.55 -13.07 2.84
CA VAL A 115 9.30 -11.78 2.19
C VAL A 115 10.55 -10.90 2.25
N ASN A 116 10.83 -10.20 1.16
CA ASN A 116 11.88 -9.19 1.13
C ASN A 116 11.33 -7.84 1.64
N TYR A 117 11.47 -7.58 2.95
CA TYR A 117 11.01 -6.34 3.59
C TYR A 117 11.95 -5.13 3.38
N ASN A 118 13.12 -5.31 2.77
CA ASN A 118 14.06 -4.22 2.50
C ASN A 118 14.70 -4.36 1.11
N PRO A 119 13.89 -4.28 0.04
CA PRO A 119 14.42 -4.33 -1.31
C PRO A 119 15.29 -3.11 -1.63
N LYS A 120 16.14 -3.25 -2.66
CA LYS A 120 16.83 -2.10 -3.24
C LYS A 120 15.80 -1.19 -3.93
N LYS A 121 15.98 0.11 -3.78
CA LYS A 121 15.15 1.09 -4.48
C LYS A 121 15.35 0.94 -5.99
N GLY A 122 14.26 0.67 -6.70
CA GLY A 122 14.19 0.73 -8.15
C GLY A 122 13.61 2.07 -8.63
N ASN A 123 13.14 2.08 -9.87
CA ASN A 123 12.36 3.18 -10.42
C ASN A 123 10.88 2.81 -10.32
N ALA A 124 10.06 3.71 -9.77
CA ALA A 124 8.61 3.53 -9.75
C ALA A 124 8.10 3.33 -11.18
N LYS A 125 7.36 2.24 -11.40
CA LYS A 125 6.78 1.90 -12.71
C LYS A 125 5.39 2.55 -12.85
N GLU A 126 4.85 2.61 -14.05
CA GLU A 126 3.46 3.08 -14.33
C GLU A 126 2.39 2.00 -14.03
#